data_AF-A0A1V4ZTA6-F1
#
_entry.id   AF-A0A1V4ZTA6-F1
#
_cell.length_a   1.000
_cell.length_b   1.000
_cell.length_c   1.000
_cell.angle_alpha   90.00
_cell.angle_beta   90.00
_cell.angle_gamma   90.00
#
_symmetry.space_group_name_H-M   'P 1'
#
loop_
_entity.id
_entity.type
_entity.pdbx_description
1 polymer ?
#
loop_
_entity_poly.entity_id
_entity_poly.type
_entity_poly.pdbx_seq_one_letter_code
_entity_poly.pdbx_strand_id
1 'polypeptide(L)'
;METGSDTTSRSPAKSAAVGLLILALLILAFLAVPVPQISGTTGAGSVALSGTPEAAGGTGGYTTLYTPVFTDPSVKLTETSDPYFSSQLYREALQYEPLLGTTGTQVHMGYWSGAGNHGSLIRLVDSVNDMPLSAGETPRKAIFDEGVSSYYNYPSYFRMLAEHWYERANPLKNGSVLVFGKAYRDPYTVTMTQADDIWGQYSQRYADMAGLIRNATGKPVIVWCYVEGARENRVFYKYELPELKRLEQDGAVVVYFARTKDADWTRPGDWIRGTANAPEPAT
;
A
#
# COMPACT_ATOMS: atom_id res chain seq x y z
N MET A 1 -38.48 -54.45 -21.28
CA MET A 1 -37.47 -55.33 -20.70
C MET A 1 -36.18 -55.02 -21.44
N GLU A 2 -35.34 -54.18 -20.83
CA GLU A 2 -34.19 -54.61 -20.00
C GLU A 2 -33.04 -55.11 -20.89
N THR A 3 -31.76 -54.75 -20.76
CA THR A 3 -30.96 -53.75 -20.03
C THR A 3 -29.50 -54.06 -20.39
N GLY A 4 -28.63 -53.03 -20.44
CA GLY A 4 -27.17 -53.16 -20.19
C GLY A 4 -26.30 -53.69 -21.35
N SER A 5 -25.01 -53.34 -21.45
CA SER A 5 -24.16 -52.47 -20.64
C SER A 5 -22.85 -52.27 -21.41
N ASP A 6 -22.43 -51.02 -21.54
CA ASP A 6 -21.11 -50.59 -21.98
C ASP A 6 -20.08 -50.85 -20.86
N THR A 7 -18.83 -51.17 -21.22
CA THR A 7 -17.66 -50.94 -20.36
C THR A 7 -16.38 -50.96 -21.20
N THR A 8 -15.80 -49.78 -21.45
CA THR A 8 -14.37 -49.67 -21.74
C THR A 8 -13.74 -48.57 -20.88
N SER A 9 -12.93 -49.03 -19.94
CA SER A 9 -12.07 -48.27 -19.03
C SER A 9 -11.02 -47.46 -19.81
N ARG A 10 -10.91 -46.15 -19.53
CA ARG A 10 -9.77 -45.30 -19.94
C ARG A 10 -8.93 -44.96 -18.70
N SER A 11 -7.65 -45.31 -18.77
CA SER A 11 -6.62 -45.10 -17.74
C SER A 11 -6.12 -43.63 -17.70
N PRO A 12 -5.92 -43.02 -16.50
CA PRO A 12 -5.56 -41.60 -16.35
C PRO A 12 -4.06 -41.35 -16.10
N ALA A 13 -3.15 -42.06 -16.80
CA ALA A 13 -1.71 -41.99 -16.51
C ALA A 13 -0.87 -41.12 -17.48
N LYS A 14 -1.47 -40.44 -18.47
CA LYS A 14 -0.70 -39.71 -19.50
C LYS A 14 -0.76 -38.18 -19.42
N SER A 15 -1.54 -37.59 -18.51
CA SER A 15 -1.72 -36.13 -18.43
C SER A 15 -0.80 -35.40 -17.45
N ALA A 16 -0.12 -36.12 -16.54
CA ALA A 16 0.76 -35.50 -15.53
C ALA A 16 2.18 -35.24 -16.03
N ALA A 17 2.66 -35.96 -17.05
CA ALA A 17 4.03 -35.83 -17.55
C ALA A 17 4.23 -34.62 -18.47
N VAL A 18 3.17 -34.12 -19.11
CA VAL A 18 3.26 -32.97 -20.04
C VAL A 18 3.25 -31.63 -19.29
N GLY A 19 2.62 -31.55 -18.11
CA GLY A 19 2.57 -30.32 -17.30
C GLY A 19 3.89 -29.98 -16.61
N LEU A 20 4.69 -30.98 -16.22
CA LEU A 20 5.96 -30.78 -15.50
C LEU A 20 7.11 -30.32 -16.43
N LEU A 21 7.05 -30.64 -17.73
CA LEU A 21 8.08 -30.23 -18.69
C LEU A 21 7.98 -28.75 -19.09
N ILE A 22 6.77 -28.19 -19.11
CA ILE A 22 6.53 -26.77 -19.46
C ILE A 22 6.96 -25.84 -18.31
N LEU A 23 6.79 -26.27 -17.06
CA LEU A 23 7.20 -25.50 -15.89
C LEU A 23 8.73 -25.41 -15.75
N ALA A 24 9.45 -26.47 -16.10
CA ALA A 24 10.92 -26.48 -16.06
C ALA A 24 11.56 -25.59 -17.14
N LEU A 25 10.94 -25.44 -18.32
CA LEU A 25 11.43 -24.58 -19.40
C LEU A 25 11.20 -23.09 -19.13
N LEU A 26 10.15 -22.70 -18.40
CA LEU A 26 9.89 -21.31 -18.01
C LEU A 26 10.85 -20.81 -16.91
N ILE A 27 11.34 -21.70 -16.04
CA ILE A 27 12.30 -21.35 -14.99
C ILE A 27 13.71 -21.12 -15.56
N LEU A 28 14.07 -21.79 -16.66
CA LEU A 28 15.38 -21.62 -17.32
C LEU A 28 15.48 -20.35 -18.20
N ALA A 29 14.36 -19.76 -18.61
CA ALA A 29 14.36 -18.53 -19.42
C ALA A 29 14.65 -17.25 -18.63
N PHE A 30 14.58 -17.28 -17.29
CA PHE A 30 14.88 -16.13 -16.41
C PHE A 30 16.35 -16.04 -15.97
N LEU A 31 17.21 -17.00 -16.34
CA LEU A 31 18.62 -17.03 -15.93
C LEU A 31 19.62 -16.49 -16.98
N ALA A 32 19.15 -15.92 -18.09
CA ALA A 32 20.01 -15.44 -19.17
C ALA A 32 19.62 -14.05 -19.67
N VAL A 33 19.64 -13.05 -18.79
CA VAL A 33 19.72 -11.64 -19.21
C VAL A 33 21.05 -11.08 -18.70
N PRO A 34 22.01 -10.73 -19.57
CA PRO A 34 23.27 -10.12 -19.14
C PRO A 34 22.99 -8.69 -18.64
N VAL A 35 23.35 -8.45 -17.38
CA VAL A 35 23.39 -7.09 -16.79
C VAL A 35 24.54 -6.32 -17.47
N PRO A 36 24.30 -5.14 -18.07
CA PRO A 36 25.41 -4.34 -18.60
C PRO A 36 26.25 -3.77 -17.46
N GLN A 37 27.54 -4.13 -17.44
CA GLN A 37 28.55 -3.49 -16.60
C GLN A 37 28.83 -2.08 -17.11
N ILE A 38 28.46 -1.07 -16.32
CA ILE A 38 28.94 0.30 -16.51
C ILE A 38 30.24 0.44 -15.73
N SER A 39 31.35 0.56 -16.46
CA SER A 39 32.68 0.85 -15.90
C SER A 39 32.92 2.36 -15.84
N GLY A 40 33.03 2.88 -14.61
CA GLY A 40 33.98 3.91 -14.14
C GLY A 40 33.99 5.31 -14.74
N THR A 41 33.87 6.33 -13.88
CA THR A 41 35.04 7.17 -13.50
C THR A 41 34.80 7.86 -12.16
N THR A 42 35.88 7.95 -11.41
CA THR A 42 36.07 8.44 -10.05
C THR A 42 36.04 9.97 -9.92
N GLY A 43 35.36 10.48 -8.91
CA GLY A 43 35.49 11.85 -8.40
C GLY A 43 35.07 11.90 -6.93
N ALA A 44 36.01 12.21 -6.04
CA ALA A 44 35.91 12.09 -4.59
C ALA A 44 34.93 13.11 -3.94
N GLY A 45 34.21 12.65 -2.93
CA GLY A 45 33.33 13.44 -2.06
C GLY A 45 32.60 12.54 -1.07
N SER A 46 33.35 11.96 -0.13
CA SER A 46 32.87 10.99 0.86
C SER A 46 31.96 11.62 1.91
N VAL A 47 30.65 11.34 1.83
CA VAL A 47 29.78 11.25 3.01
C VAL A 47 29.27 9.80 3.04
N ALA A 48 29.79 9.03 3.99
CA ALA A 48 29.46 7.63 4.15
C ALA A 48 28.02 7.47 4.65
N LEU A 49 27.07 7.27 3.73
CA LEU A 49 25.79 6.62 4.02
C LEU A 49 26.04 5.11 4.05
N SER A 50 26.51 4.61 5.19
CA SER A 50 26.61 3.17 5.43
C SER A 50 25.23 2.62 5.82
N GLY A 51 24.54 2.08 4.83
CA GLY A 51 23.33 1.27 5.01
C GLY A 51 23.17 0.41 3.78
N THR A 52 23.78 -0.77 3.80
CA THR A 52 23.63 -1.82 2.77
C THR A 52 22.15 -2.10 2.53
N PRO A 53 21.68 -2.19 1.27
CA PRO A 53 20.33 -2.64 0.99
C PRO A 53 20.29 -4.15 1.20
N GLU A 54 19.68 -4.59 2.30
CA GLU A 54 19.29 -5.99 2.44
C GLU A 54 18.18 -6.28 1.43
N ALA A 55 18.56 -6.98 0.37
CA ALA A 55 17.63 -7.62 -0.54
C ALA A 55 16.86 -8.69 0.25
N ALA A 56 15.64 -8.38 0.68
CA ALA A 56 14.73 -9.34 1.29
C ALA A 56 13.72 -9.83 0.28
N GLY A 57 14.17 -10.71 -0.62
CA GLY A 57 13.31 -11.72 -1.21
C GLY A 57 13.12 -12.84 -0.20
N GLY A 58 11.86 -13.21 0.08
CA GLY A 58 11.49 -14.49 0.68
C GLY A 58 11.50 -14.55 2.21
N THR A 59 10.29 -14.52 2.79
CA THR A 59 9.86 -15.32 3.96
C THR A 59 10.75 -15.39 5.23
N GLY A 60 11.64 -14.42 5.47
CA GLY A 60 12.54 -14.38 6.64
C GLY A 60 12.27 -13.29 7.69
N GLY A 61 11.20 -12.49 7.56
CA GLY A 61 11.06 -11.21 8.29
C GLY A 61 10.26 -11.21 9.60
N TYR A 62 9.74 -12.34 10.09
CA TYR A 62 8.84 -12.31 11.26
C TYR A 62 9.56 -12.18 12.61
N THR A 63 10.88 -12.38 12.68
CA THR A 63 11.62 -12.39 13.95
C THR A 63 12.28 -11.06 14.34
N THR A 64 12.40 -10.10 13.42
CA THR A 64 12.98 -8.76 13.70
C THR A 64 11.94 -7.71 14.11
N LEU A 65 10.65 -8.00 13.96
CA LEU A 65 9.52 -7.08 14.24
C LEU A 65 9.31 -6.73 15.74
N TYR A 66 10.09 -7.30 16.66
CA TYR A 66 9.88 -7.12 18.10
C TYR A 66 10.82 -6.13 18.78
N THR A 67 11.79 -5.57 18.06
CA THR A 67 12.66 -4.52 18.62
C THR A 67 12.25 -3.16 18.05
N PRO A 68 11.77 -2.21 18.89
CA PRO A 68 11.42 -0.88 18.42
C PRO A 68 12.64 -0.17 17.85
N VAL A 69 12.42 0.60 16.80
CA VAL A 69 13.41 1.49 16.20
C VAL A 69 13.16 2.91 16.72
N PHE A 70 14.16 3.52 17.35
CA PHE A 70 14.07 4.90 17.81
C PHE A 70 14.74 5.84 16.82
N THR A 71 14.02 6.18 15.75
CA THR A 71 14.44 7.22 14.79
C THR A 71 14.20 8.61 15.40
N ASP A 72 15.11 9.55 15.20
CA ASP A 72 14.89 10.96 15.56
C ASP A 72 13.66 11.51 14.81
N PRO A 73 12.66 12.11 15.49
CA PRO A 73 11.46 12.62 14.83
C PRO A 73 11.76 13.66 13.75
N SER A 74 12.82 14.46 13.90
CA SER A 74 13.20 15.47 12.89
C SER A 74 13.66 14.83 11.57
N VAL A 75 14.34 13.69 11.65
CA VAL A 75 14.74 12.89 10.48
C VAL A 75 13.51 12.35 9.78
N LYS A 76 12.57 11.76 10.54
CA LYS A 76 11.36 11.20 9.94
C LYS A 76 10.46 12.25 9.32
N LEU A 77 10.25 13.39 10.00
CA LEU A 77 9.50 14.52 9.45
C LEU A 77 10.12 15.05 8.15
N THR A 78 11.46 15.10 8.07
CA THR A 78 12.14 15.49 6.84
C THR A 78 11.89 14.46 5.73
N GLU A 79 12.01 13.17 6.03
CA GLU A 79 11.75 12.08 5.10
C GLU A 79 10.31 12.09 4.58
N THR A 80 9.31 12.16 5.46
CA THR A 80 7.89 12.09 5.08
C THR A 80 7.36 13.36 4.44
N SER A 81 7.99 14.52 4.70
CA SER A 81 7.61 15.77 4.04
C SER A 81 8.17 15.90 2.62
N ASP A 82 9.24 15.16 2.28
CA ASP A 82 9.89 15.21 0.97
C ASP A 82 8.97 14.68 -0.15
N PRO A 83 8.68 15.47 -1.21
CA PRO A 83 7.93 14.98 -2.38
C PRO A 83 8.53 13.75 -3.05
N TYR A 84 9.85 13.51 -2.93
CA TYR A 84 10.49 12.29 -3.42
C TYR A 84 9.94 11.03 -2.74
N PHE A 85 9.43 11.16 -1.51
CA PHE A 85 8.88 10.04 -0.77
C PHE A 85 7.69 9.38 -1.48
N SER A 86 6.86 10.16 -2.20
CA SER A 86 5.78 9.61 -3.05
C SER A 86 6.31 8.73 -4.18
N SER A 87 7.45 9.11 -4.76
CA SER A 87 8.12 8.28 -5.78
C SER A 87 8.71 7.01 -5.19
N GLN A 88 9.20 7.06 -3.94
CA GLN A 88 9.63 5.86 -3.22
C GLN A 88 8.44 4.92 -2.96
N LEU A 89 7.34 5.41 -2.40
CA LEU A 89 6.13 4.60 -2.15
C LEU A 89 5.61 3.98 -3.45
N TYR A 90 5.59 4.73 -4.55
CA TYR A 90 5.18 4.19 -5.84
C TYR A 90 6.10 3.08 -6.36
N ARG A 91 7.43 3.22 -6.22
CA ARG A 91 8.36 2.14 -6.57
C ARG A 91 8.18 0.90 -5.70
N GLU A 92 7.94 1.08 -4.41
CA GLU A 92 7.64 -0.01 -3.49
C GLU A 92 6.36 -0.73 -3.91
N ALA A 93 5.30 0.00 -4.25
CA ALA A 93 4.06 -0.58 -4.74
C ALA A 93 4.24 -1.38 -6.04
N LEU A 94 5.03 -0.86 -6.99
CA LEU A 94 5.30 -1.53 -8.27
C LEU A 94 6.06 -2.87 -8.13
N GLN A 95 6.83 -3.05 -7.04
CA GLN A 95 7.51 -4.33 -6.79
C GLN A 95 6.52 -5.45 -6.48
N TYR A 96 5.38 -5.12 -5.87
CA TYR A 96 4.34 -6.10 -5.55
C TYR A 96 3.22 -6.14 -6.60
N GLU A 97 2.89 -5.00 -7.21
CA GLU A 97 1.84 -4.89 -8.22
C GLU A 97 2.30 -4.08 -9.44
N PRO A 98 2.93 -4.72 -10.43
CA PRO A 98 3.44 -4.04 -11.63
C PRO A 98 2.34 -3.37 -12.48
N LEU A 99 1.08 -3.81 -12.39
CA LEU A 99 0.00 -3.23 -13.20
C LEU A 99 -0.31 -1.78 -12.85
N LEU A 100 0.14 -1.28 -11.69
CA LEU A 100 0.05 0.14 -11.32
C LEU A 100 0.89 1.04 -12.25
N GLY A 101 1.82 0.47 -13.01
CA GLY A 101 2.66 1.16 -13.99
C GLY A 101 2.29 0.86 -15.44
N THR A 102 1.23 0.07 -15.67
CA THR A 102 0.84 -0.37 -17.01
C THR A 102 -0.20 0.54 -17.61
N THR A 103 0.06 1.04 -18.83
CA THR A 103 -0.89 1.87 -19.58
C THR A 103 -2.24 1.17 -19.73
N GLY A 104 -3.31 1.90 -19.46
CA GLY A 104 -4.69 1.43 -19.57
C GLY A 104 -5.26 0.80 -18.29
N THR A 105 -4.44 0.45 -17.29
CA THR A 105 -4.94 -0.07 -15.99
C THR A 105 -5.81 0.97 -15.28
N GLN A 106 -6.98 0.56 -14.78
CA GLN A 106 -7.77 1.38 -13.86
C GLN A 106 -7.28 1.13 -12.43
N VAL A 107 -6.68 2.14 -11.81
CA VAL A 107 -6.23 2.03 -10.41
C VAL A 107 -7.25 2.63 -9.46
N HIS A 108 -7.39 1.99 -8.32
CA HIS A 108 -8.23 2.36 -7.20
C HIS A 108 -7.33 2.63 -5.98
N MET A 109 -7.60 3.70 -5.24
CA MET A 109 -6.86 4.05 -4.02
C MET A 109 -7.83 4.17 -2.84
N GLY A 110 -7.49 3.49 -1.76
CA GLY A 110 -8.29 3.41 -0.55
C GLY A 110 -7.86 4.38 0.54
N TYR A 111 -8.84 4.96 1.24
CA TYR A 111 -8.65 5.76 2.45
C TYR A 111 -9.67 5.38 3.50
N TRP A 112 -9.26 5.43 4.77
CA TRP A 112 -10.12 5.14 5.89
C TRP A 112 -9.81 6.05 7.07
N SER A 113 -10.83 6.37 7.85
CA SER A 113 -10.65 7.04 9.14
C SER A 113 -11.86 6.79 10.01
N GLY A 114 -11.70 6.81 11.33
CA GLY A 114 -12.77 6.45 12.26
C GLY A 114 -12.84 4.96 12.56
N ALA A 115 -13.50 4.63 13.66
CA ALA A 115 -13.55 3.27 14.18
C ALA A 115 -14.36 2.35 13.24
N GLY A 116 -13.82 1.17 12.92
CA GLY A 116 -14.50 0.16 12.09
C GLY A 116 -14.35 0.35 10.57
N ASN A 117 -13.91 1.51 10.10
CA ASN A 117 -13.79 1.80 8.67
C ASN A 117 -12.60 1.10 7.99
N HIS A 118 -11.53 0.81 8.73
CA HIS A 118 -10.37 0.08 8.20
C HIS A 118 -10.77 -1.25 7.56
N GLY A 119 -11.53 -2.09 8.28
CA GLY A 119 -11.95 -3.40 7.77
C GLY A 119 -12.84 -3.31 6.53
N SER A 120 -13.61 -2.24 6.40
CA SER A 120 -14.42 -1.96 5.20
C SER A 120 -13.55 -1.62 4.00
N LEU A 121 -12.51 -0.82 4.21
CA LEU A 121 -11.55 -0.51 3.16
C LEU A 121 -10.82 -1.76 2.68
N ILE A 122 -10.34 -2.61 3.60
CA ILE A 122 -9.64 -3.85 3.24
C ILE A 122 -10.54 -4.74 2.35
N ARG A 123 -11.81 -4.90 2.73
CA ARG A 123 -12.77 -5.65 1.89
C ARG A 123 -12.93 -5.06 0.49
N LEU A 124 -12.93 -3.73 0.35
CA LEU A 124 -12.99 -3.08 -0.96
C LEU A 124 -11.73 -3.37 -1.77
N VAL A 125 -10.54 -3.20 -1.18
CA VAL A 125 -9.26 -3.45 -1.86
C VAL A 125 -9.20 -4.89 -2.37
N ASP A 126 -9.51 -5.85 -1.52
CA ASP A 126 -9.55 -7.27 -1.89
C ASP A 126 -10.59 -7.53 -2.99
N SER A 127 -11.80 -6.98 -2.87
CA SER A 127 -12.88 -7.16 -3.86
C SER A 127 -12.54 -6.60 -5.24
N VAL A 128 -11.83 -5.47 -5.32
CA VAL A 128 -11.38 -4.89 -6.60
C VAL A 128 -10.29 -5.76 -7.21
N ASN A 129 -9.34 -6.23 -6.40
CA ASN A 129 -8.19 -7.01 -6.85
C ASN A 129 -8.55 -8.44 -7.27
N ASP A 130 -9.53 -9.05 -6.62
CA ASP A 130 -9.96 -10.43 -6.88
C ASP A 130 -11.06 -10.56 -7.94
N MET A 131 -11.66 -9.43 -8.37
CA MET A 131 -12.72 -9.46 -9.37
C MET A 131 -12.18 -10.00 -10.71
N PRO A 132 -12.78 -11.08 -11.26
CA PRO A 132 -12.36 -11.62 -12.54
C PRO A 132 -12.36 -10.57 -13.66
N LEU A 133 -11.37 -10.66 -14.54
CA LEU A 133 -11.30 -9.84 -15.74
C LEU A 133 -11.87 -10.62 -16.92
N SER A 134 -12.97 -10.13 -17.49
CA SER A 134 -13.49 -10.67 -18.75
C SER A 134 -12.58 -10.28 -19.92
N ALA A 135 -12.63 -11.04 -21.02
CA ALA A 135 -11.87 -10.71 -22.22
C ALA A 135 -12.24 -9.30 -22.75
N GLY A 136 -11.23 -8.45 -22.93
CA GLY A 136 -11.40 -7.07 -23.41
C GLY A 136 -11.71 -6.05 -22.31
N GLU A 137 -11.84 -6.47 -21.04
CA GLU A 137 -11.96 -5.53 -19.93
C GLU A 137 -10.62 -4.88 -19.57
N THR A 138 -10.71 -3.67 -19.02
CA THR A 138 -9.55 -2.96 -18.46
C THR A 138 -9.06 -3.68 -17.21
N PRO A 139 -7.75 -4.00 -17.09
CA PRO A 139 -7.18 -4.45 -15.84
C PRO A 139 -7.43 -3.45 -14.72
N ARG A 140 -7.77 -3.93 -13.53
CA ARG A 140 -8.03 -3.09 -12.36
C ARG A 140 -7.18 -3.53 -11.18
N LYS A 141 -6.72 -2.56 -10.39
CA LYS A 141 -5.98 -2.79 -9.14
C LYS A 141 -6.33 -1.77 -8.08
N ALA A 142 -6.41 -2.22 -6.84
CA ALA A 142 -6.61 -1.39 -5.67
C ALA A 142 -5.38 -1.45 -4.75
N ILE A 143 -5.06 -0.29 -4.18
CA ILE A 143 -4.02 -0.11 -3.16
C ILE A 143 -4.56 0.77 -2.02
N PHE A 144 -3.86 0.77 -0.89
CA PHE A 144 -4.12 1.63 0.25
C PHE A 144 -2.78 2.08 0.87
N ASP A 145 -2.84 2.93 1.90
CA ASP A 145 -1.67 3.55 2.52
C ASP A 145 -0.72 2.53 3.17
N GLU A 146 -1.24 1.37 3.56
CA GLU A 146 -0.44 0.30 4.13
C GLU A 146 0.22 -0.60 3.07
N GLY A 147 -0.34 -0.73 1.86
CA GLY A 147 0.11 -1.73 0.88
C GLY A 147 -0.74 -1.90 -0.38
N VAL A 148 -0.38 -2.91 -1.17
CA VAL A 148 -1.18 -3.34 -2.35
C VAL A 148 -2.22 -4.41 -2.01
N SER A 149 -2.17 -4.97 -0.81
CA SER A 149 -3.15 -5.89 -0.23
C SER A 149 -2.95 -5.99 1.29
N SER A 150 -3.81 -6.71 1.99
CA SER A 150 -3.65 -7.02 3.41
C SER A 150 -2.40 -7.86 3.77
N TYR A 151 -1.74 -8.45 2.76
CA TYR A 151 -0.54 -9.28 2.96
C TYR A 151 0.76 -8.63 2.45
N TYR A 152 0.65 -7.72 1.49
CA TYR A 152 1.79 -7.08 0.83
C TYR A 152 1.83 -5.59 1.16
N ASN A 153 2.30 -5.31 2.38
CA ASN A 153 2.49 -3.94 2.85
C ASN A 153 3.78 -3.31 2.30
N TYR A 154 3.80 -1.98 2.21
CA TYR A 154 4.99 -1.25 1.78
C TYR A 154 6.13 -1.36 2.80
N PRO A 155 7.39 -1.55 2.38
CA PRO A 155 8.54 -1.47 3.27
C PRO A 155 8.59 -0.17 4.09
N SER A 156 8.16 0.95 3.52
CA SER A 156 8.05 2.22 4.24
C SER A 156 6.98 2.18 5.35
N TYR A 157 5.82 1.56 5.10
CA TYR A 157 4.78 1.36 6.12
C TYR A 157 5.29 0.49 7.28
N PHE A 158 5.96 -0.63 6.98
CA PHE A 158 6.53 -1.49 8.02
C PHE A 158 7.57 -0.76 8.89
N ARG A 159 8.41 0.07 8.28
CA ARG A 159 9.37 0.91 9.02
C ARG A 159 8.64 1.89 9.95
N MET A 160 7.58 2.54 9.47
CA MET A 160 6.75 3.45 10.28
C MET A 160 6.12 2.73 11.48
N LEU A 161 5.64 1.49 11.31
CA LEU A 161 5.11 0.69 12.41
C LEU A 161 6.18 0.31 13.44
N ALA A 162 7.36 -0.11 12.99
CA ALA A 162 8.48 -0.48 13.87
C ALA A 162 9.04 0.71 14.66
N GLU A 163 8.74 1.94 14.23
CA GLU A 163 9.14 3.17 14.91
C GLU A 163 8.18 3.62 16.00
N HIS A 164 7.00 3.00 16.15
CA HIS A 164 6.08 3.20 17.29
C HIS A 164 5.80 4.66 17.69
N TRP A 165 5.57 5.53 16.70
CA TRP A 165 5.49 6.97 16.91
C TRP A 165 4.45 7.40 17.96
N TYR A 166 3.29 6.73 18.00
CA TYR A 166 2.24 7.06 18.97
C TYR A 166 2.54 6.58 20.38
N GLU A 167 3.13 5.39 20.56
CA GLU A 167 3.57 4.90 21.86
C GLU A 167 4.72 5.76 22.41
N ARG A 168 5.65 6.17 21.53
CA ARG A 168 6.78 7.05 21.88
C ARG A 168 6.33 8.43 22.32
N ALA A 169 5.26 8.95 21.72
CA ALA A 169 4.66 10.22 22.08
C ALA A 169 3.84 10.19 23.38
N ASN A 170 3.64 9.02 23.99
CA ASN A 170 2.94 8.83 25.26
C ASN A 170 3.84 8.14 26.31
N PRO A 171 4.95 8.78 26.76
CA PRO A 171 5.85 8.18 27.73
C PRO A 171 5.17 7.96 29.09
N LEU A 172 5.60 6.91 29.79
CA LEU A 172 5.29 6.67 31.19
C LEU A 172 5.87 7.79 32.08
N LYS A 173 5.38 7.91 33.31
CA LYS A 173 5.83 8.94 34.28
C LYS A 173 7.34 8.94 34.56
N ASN A 174 8.01 7.80 34.35
CA ASN A 174 9.46 7.65 34.52
C ASN A 174 10.27 8.00 33.26
N GLY A 175 9.63 8.50 32.20
CA GLY A 175 10.25 8.87 30.92
C GLY A 175 10.51 7.69 29.97
N SER A 176 10.16 6.45 30.35
CA SER A 176 10.23 5.29 29.44
C SER A 176 8.97 5.18 28.57
N VAL A 177 9.08 4.53 27.42
CA VAL A 177 7.96 4.29 26.50
C VAL A 177 7.59 2.81 26.54
N LEU A 178 6.29 2.50 26.48
CA LEU A 178 5.79 1.13 26.53
C LEU A 178 5.50 0.64 25.11
N VAL A 179 6.33 -0.28 24.60
CA VAL A 179 6.15 -0.90 23.29
C VAL A 179 5.95 -2.40 23.49
N PHE A 180 4.83 -2.94 22.97
CA PHE A 180 4.43 -4.33 23.16
C PHE A 180 4.52 -4.82 24.62
N GLY A 181 4.12 -3.96 25.56
CA GLY A 181 4.14 -4.27 27.00
C GLY A 181 5.52 -4.27 27.66
N LYS A 182 6.59 -3.94 26.93
CA LYS A 182 7.95 -3.79 27.46
C LYS A 182 8.36 -2.32 27.49
N ALA A 183 9.01 -1.91 28.59
CA ALA A 183 9.50 -0.55 28.76
C ALA A 183 10.85 -0.37 28.06
N TYR A 184 10.98 0.72 27.32
CA TYR A 184 12.20 1.12 26.62
C TYR A 184 12.56 2.57 26.94
N ARG A 185 13.85 2.91 26.82
CA ARG A 185 14.30 4.30 26.88
C ARG A 185 14.41 4.82 25.45
N ASP A 186 13.54 5.77 25.10
CA ASP A 186 13.66 6.51 23.85
C ASP A 186 14.76 7.58 24.02
N PRO A 187 15.82 7.58 23.19
CA PRO A 187 16.81 8.64 23.19
C PRO A 187 16.29 9.98 22.66
N TYR A 188 15.12 9.99 22.00
CA TYR A 188 14.53 11.18 21.40
C TYR A 188 13.15 11.46 21.99
N THR A 189 12.90 12.69 22.47
CA THR A 189 11.55 13.07 22.89
C THR A 189 10.66 13.22 21.68
N VAL A 190 9.55 12.46 21.64
CA VAL A 190 8.51 12.57 20.62
C VAL A 190 7.27 13.22 21.25
N THR A 191 6.69 14.19 20.56
CA THR A 191 5.41 14.80 20.93
C THR A 191 4.26 14.21 20.12
N MET A 192 3.03 14.32 20.62
CA MET A 192 1.85 13.85 19.88
C MET A 192 1.69 14.53 18.52
N THR A 193 1.98 15.85 18.47
CA THR A 193 1.96 16.61 17.23
C THR A 193 2.96 16.06 16.21
N GLN A 194 4.18 15.69 16.63
CA GLN A 194 5.15 15.09 15.72
C GLN A 194 4.71 13.71 15.24
N ALA A 195 4.12 12.88 16.10
CA ALA A 195 3.60 11.58 15.69
C ALA A 195 2.47 11.73 14.65
N ASP A 196 1.55 12.66 14.89
CA ASP A 196 0.47 13.01 13.93
C ASP A 196 1.02 13.56 12.61
N ASP A 197 2.02 14.45 12.66
CA ASP A 197 2.64 15.02 11.46
C ASP A 197 3.40 13.98 10.64
N ILE A 198 4.10 13.04 11.29
CA ILE A 198 4.81 11.94 10.63
C ILE A 198 3.84 11.03 9.86
N TRP A 199 2.79 10.53 10.52
CA TRP A 199 1.78 9.70 9.86
C TRP A 199 0.95 10.49 8.85
N GLY A 200 0.65 11.75 9.15
CA GLY A 200 -0.08 12.64 8.28
C GLY A 200 0.64 12.91 6.96
N GLN A 201 1.94 13.25 7.04
CA GLN A 201 2.77 13.47 5.87
C GLN A 201 2.99 12.19 5.07
N TYR A 202 3.20 11.04 5.74
CA TYR A 202 3.24 9.74 5.07
C TYR A 202 1.98 9.53 4.21
N SER A 203 0.79 9.75 4.80
CA SER A 203 -0.46 9.52 4.08
C SER A 203 -0.72 10.55 2.97
N GLN A 204 -0.30 11.80 3.16
CA GLN A 204 -0.30 12.79 2.09
C GLN A 204 0.57 12.35 0.91
N ARG A 205 1.77 11.81 1.18
CA ARG A 205 2.67 11.30 0.12
C ARG A 205 2.14 10.06 -0.55
N TYR A 206 1.39 9.22 0.16
CA TYR A 206 0.60 8.16 -0.45
C TYR A 206 -0.45 8.75 -1.41
N ALA A 207 -1.18 9.80 -1.04
CA ALA A 207 -2.15 10.44 -1.94
C ALA A 207 -1.52 11.00 -3.22
N ASP A 208 -0.33 11.60 -3.11
CA ASP A 208 0.43 12.10 -4.26
C ASP A 208 0.80 11.01 -5.28
N MET A 209 0.86 9.73 -4.88
CA MET A 209 1.08 8.63 -5.81
C MET A 209 0.02 8.60 -6.93
N ALA A 210 -1.18 9.12 -6.70
CA ALA A 210 -2.22 9.18 -7.71
C ALA A 210 -1.77 9.94 -8.97
N GLY A 211 -0.96 10.99 -8.83
CA GLY A 211 -0.40 11.72 -9.96
C GLY A 211 0.57 10.86 -10.77
N LEU A 212 1.45 10.12 -10.10
CA LEU A 212 2.39 9.19 -10.73
C LEU A 212 1.66 8.06 -11.46
N ILE A 213 0.66 7.48 -10.80
CA ILE A 213 -0.17 6.40 -11.35
C ILE A 213 -0.96 6.89 -12.55
N ARG A 214 -1.59 8.07 -12.50
CA ARG A 214 -2.27 8.64 -13.66
C ARG A 214 -1.32 8.81 -14.84
N ASN A 215 -0.11 9.31 -14.60
CA ASN A 215 0.87 9.53 -15.66
C ASN A 215 1.31 8.21 -16.31
N ALA A 216 1.45 7.14 -15.54
CA ALA A 216 1.84 5.82 -16.05
C ALA A 216 0.68 5.10 -16.77
N THR A 217 -0.52 5.13 -16.18
CA THR A 217 -1.68 4.39 -16.67
C THR A 217 -2.47 5.14 -17.74
N GLY A 218 -2.33 6.46 -17.81
CA GLY A 218 -3.13 7.33 -18.67
C GLY A 218 -4.59 7.51 -18.20
N LYS A 219 -4.94 7.04 -16.98
CA LYS A 219 -6.29 7.11 -16.42
C LYS A 219 -6.31 7.83 -15.08
N PRO A 220 -7.36 8.62 -14.77
CA PRO A 220 -7.57 9.10 -13.41
C PRO A 220 -7.71 7.94 -12.43
N VAL A 221 -7.16 8.10 -11.23
CA VAL A 221 -7.29 7.11 -10.15
C VAL A 221 -8.66 7.25 -9.49
N ILE A 222 -9.34 6.13 -9.22
CA ILE A 222 -10.61 6.15 -8.48
C ILE A 222 -10.29 6.04 -6.99
N VAL A 223 -10.68 7.05 -6.22
CA VAL A 223 -10.42 7.11 -4.79
C VAL A 223 -11.68 6.73 -4.01
N TRP A 224 -11.55 5.84 -3.03
CA TRP A 224 -12.63 5.37 -2.16
C TRP A 224 -12.36 5.70 -0.71
N CYS A 225 -13.26 6.46 -0.08
CA CYS A 225 -13.09 6.97 1.27
C CYS A 225 -14.15 6.41 2.23
N TYR A 226 -13.73 5.60 3.21
CA TYR A 226 -14.55 5.18 4.35
C TYR A 226 -14.22 6.05 5.58
N VAL A 227 -14.94 7.16 5.76
CA VAL A 227 -14.58 8.20 6.76
C VAL A 227 -15.72 8.57 7.71
N GLU A 228 -16.80 7.79 7.70
CA GLU A 228 -17.94 7.98 8.61
C GLU A 228 -17.48 8.02 10.08
N GLY A 229 -17.87 9.07 10.81
CA GLY A 229 -17.55 9.23 12.23
C GLY A 229 -16.10 9.63 12.54
N ALA A 230 -15.29 9.94 11.53
CA ALA A 230 -13.94 10.45 11.74
C ALA A 230 -13.95 11.89 12.27
N ARG A 231 -13.08 12.20 13.25
CA ARG A 231 -12.93 13.54 13.81
C ARG A 231 -12.05 14.44 12.94
N GLU A 232 -12.21 15.75 13.08
CA GLU A 232 -11.48 16.76 12.29
C GLU A 232 -9.95 16.65 12.43
N ASN A 233 -9.46 16.28 13.61
CA ASN A 233 -8.03 16.16 13.87
C ASN A 233 -7.41 14.84 13.38
N ARG A 234 -8.18 13.98 12.71
CA ARG A 234 -7.65 12.72 12.14
C ARG A 234 -6.86 12.98 10.86
N VAL A 235 -5.97 12.05 10.54
CA VAL A 235 -5.10 12.08 9.35
C VAL A 235 -5.89 12.41 8.08
N PHE A 236 -7.05 11.77 7.87
CA PHE A 236 -7.90 12.03 6.70
C PHE A 236 -8.25 13.50 6.51
N TYR A 237 -8.86 14.15 7.51
CA TYR A 237 -9.30 15.52 7.36
C TYR A 237 -8.15 16.52 7.35
N LYS A 238 -7.09 16.25 8.12
CA LYS A 238 -5.95 17.16 8.26
C LYS A 238 -4.98 17.12 7.07
N TYR A 239 -4.74 15.95 6.46
CA TYR A 239 -3.70 15.78 5.43
C TYR A 239 -4.23 15.22 4.11
N GLU A 240 -5.08 14.19 4.14
CA GLU A 240 -5.48 13.49 2.92
C GLU A 240 -6.54 14.26 2.14
N LEU A 241 -7.60 14.76 2.78
CA LEU A 241 -8.70 15.47 2.13
C LEU A 241 -8.25 16.75 1.41
N PRO A 242 -7.39 17.62 2.00
CA PRO A 242 -6.84 18.76 1.28
C PRO A 242 -6.07 18.35 0.01
N GLU A 243 -5.29 17.29 0.09
CA GLU A 243 -4.50 16.77 -1.04
C GLU A 243 -5.42 16.17 -2.13
N LEU A 244 -6.41 15.38 -1.72
CA LEU A 244 -7.42 14.82 -2.63
C LEU A 244 -8.23 15.91 -3.33
N LYS A 245 -8.54 17.02 -2.66
CA LYS A 245 -9.19 18.19 -3.30
C LYS A 245 -8.34 18.76 -4.42
N ARG A 246 -7.03 18.95 -4.18
CA ARG A 246 -6.10 19.43 -5.19
C ARG A 246 -5.99 18.45 -6.36
N LEU A 247 -5.78 17.16 -6.07
CA LEU A 247 -5.66 16.11 -7.09
C LEU A 247 -6.94 15.94 -7.93
N GLU A 248 -8.12 16.12 -7.32
CA GLU A 248 -9.39 16.07 -8.05
C GLU A 248 -9.54 17.26 -9.00
N GLN A 249 -9.14 18.47 -8.56
CA GLN A 249 -9.11 19.67 -9.40
C GLN A 249 -8.15 19.52 -10.59
N ASP A 250 -7.01 18.86 -10.38
CA ASP A 250 -6.00 18.57 -11.42
C ASP A 250 -6.42 17.41 -12.36
N GLY A 251 -7.58 16.79 -12.13
CA GLY A 251 -8.09 15.63 -12.86
C GLY A 251 -7.26 14.36 -12.64
N ALA A 252 -6.45 14.31 -11.58
CA ALA A 252 -5.64 13.15 -11.22
C ALA A 252 -6.48 12.03 -10.58
N VAL A 253 -7.52 12.40 -9.85
CA VAL A 253 -8.39 11.46 -9.15
C VAL A 253 -9.87 11.73 -9.42
N VAL A 254 -10.70 10.72 -9.18
CA VAL A 254 -12.14 10.84 -8.98
C VAL A 254 -12.47 10.29 -7.60
N VAL A 255 -12.98 11.12 -6.70
CA VAL A 255 -13.18 10.74 -5.29
C VAL A 255 -14.61 10.28 -5.04
N TYR A 256 -14.77 9.21 -4.24
CA TYR A 256 -16.03 8.67 -3.78
C TYR A 256 -16.01 8.49 -2.27
N PHE A 257 -17.03 9.01 -1.59
CA PHE A 257 -17.26 8.82 -0.17
C PHE A 257 -18.32 7.75 0.05
N ALA A 258 -18.00 6.78 0.90
CA ALA A 258 -18.96 5.78 1.34
C ALA A 258 -20.06 6.46 2.16
N ARG A 259 -21.33 6.13 1.88
CA ARG A 259 -22.46 6.60 2.70
C ARG A 259 -22.52 5.90 4.05
N THR A 260 -22.04 4.65 4.10
CA THR A 260 -21.96 3.83 5.30
C THR A 260 -20.69 2.98 5.25
N LYS A 261 -20.26 2.47 6.40
CA LYS A 261 -19.18 1.47 6.46
C LYS A 261 -19.44 0.18 5.66
N ASP A 262 -20.67 -0.09 5.24
CA ASP A 262 -21.04 -1.33 4.52
C ASP A 262 -21.18 -1.10 3.00
N ALA A 263 -20.76 0.06 2.50
CA ALA A 263 -20.82 0.41 1.09
C ALA A 263 -20.11 -0.62 0.19
N ASP A 264 -20.77 -1.03 -0.89
CA ASP A 264 -20.28 -1.93 -1.92
C ASP A 264 -19.82 -1.12 -3.14
N TRP A 265 -18.56 -1.25 -3.54
CA TRP A 265 -17.97 -0.48 -4.65
C TRP A 265 -18.64 -0.73 -6.01
N THR A 266 -19.39 -1.83 -6.14
CA THR A 266 -20.17 -2.16 -7.34
C THR A 266 -21.56 -1.53 -7.37
N ARG A 267 -22.01 -0.91 -6.26
CA ARG A 267 -23.34 -0.29 -6.13
C ARG A 267 -23.21 1.23 -6.11
N PRO A 268 -23.51 1.95 -7.22
CA PRO A 268 -23.35 3.39 -7.28
C PRO A 268 -24.12 4.17 -6.19
N GLY A 269 -25.24 3.64 -5.71
CA GLY A 269 -26.05 4.26 -4.66
C GLY A 269 -25.35 4.36 -3.30
N ASP A 270 -24.36 3.51 -3.04
CA ASP A 270 -23.64 3.45 -1.76
C ASP A 270 -22.60 4.57 -1.63
N TRP A 271 -22.39 5.35 -2.70
CA TRP A 271 -21.31 6.32 -2.80
C TRP A 271 -21.80 7.73 -3.15
N ILE A 272 -21.05 8.72 -2.69
CA ILE A 272 -21.22 10.12 -3.08
C ILE A 272 -19.92 10.58 -3.75
N ARG A 273 -20.03 11.07 -4.98
CA ARG A 273 -18.88 11.49 -5.78
C ARG A 273 -18.46 12.92 -5.44
N GLY A 274 -17.16 13.18 -5.41
CA GLY A 274 -16.57 14.51 -5.34
C GLY A 274 -16.15 14.93 -3.93
N THR A 275 -14.96 15.52 -3.80
CA THR A 275 -14.42 16.06 -2.54
C THR A 275 -15.25 17.20 -1.93
N ALA A 276 -16.07 17.87 -2.75
CA ALA A 276 -17.07 18.83 -2.27
C ALA A 276 -18.18 18.19 -1.41
N ASN A 277 -18.34 16.86 -1.48
CA ASN A 277 -19.30 16.08 -0.71
C ASN A 277 -18.64 15.27 0.42
N ALA A 278 -17.42 15.64 0.83
CA ALA A 278 -16.79 15.03 1.99
C ALA A 278 -17.72 15.15 3.21
N PRO A 279 -17.98 14.07 3.97
CA PRO A 279 -18.78 14.14 5.19
C PRO A 279 -18.18 15.16 6.16
N GLU A 280 -19.03 15.87 6.89
CA GLU A 280 -18.58 16.71 8.00
C GLU A 280 -17.90 15.84 9.07
N PRO A 281 -16.76 16.30 9.65
CA PRO A 281 -16.10 15.56 10.71
C PRO A 281 -17.00 15.44 11.94
N ALA A 282 -16.89 14.31 12.64
CA ALA A 282 -17.54 14.13 13.92
C ALA A 282 -16.93 15.07 14.98
N THR A 283 -17.81 15.64 15.81
CA THR A 283 -17.44 16.44 17.00
C THR A 283 -16.82 15.61 18.10
#